data_AF-A0A959HAQ4-F1
#
_entry.id   AF-A0A959HAQ4-F1
#
_cell.length_a   1.000
_cell.length_b   1.000
_cell.length_c   1.000
_cell.angle_alpha   90.00
_cell.angle_beta   90.00
_cell.angle_gamma   90.00
#
_symmetry.space_group_name_H-M   'P 1'
#
loop_
_entity.id
_entity.type
_entity.pdbx_description
1 polymer ?
#
loop_
_entity_poly.entity_id
_entity_poly.type
_entity_poly.pdbx_seq_one_letter_code
_entity_poly.pdbx_strand_id
1 'polypeptide(L)'
;MKTSRLWAIFSNLDKKEVRECEKFIRSPFFNQREDVVALYGLMKQHRYLFNDAPSREAAHGRLFPGQPYEDHRLRMAMSLLNRLLEQYLVQKK
;
A
#
# COMPACT_ATOMS: atom_id res chain seq x y z
N MET A 1 -0.55 1.86 11.14
CA MET A 1 0.28 0.92 10.35
C MET A 1 1.79 1.19 10.47
N LYS A 2 2.23 2.18 11.24
CA LYS A 2 3.61 2.69 11.28
C LYS A 2 4.70 1.64 11.62
N THR A 3 4.41 0.72 12.53
CA THR A 3 5.36 -0.34 12.93
C THR A 3 5.31 -1.58 12.04
N SER A 4 4.48 -1.58 10.99
CA SER A 4 4.35 -2.73 10.09
C SER A 4 5.55 -2.85 9.15
N ARG A 5 5.91 -4.09 8.80
CA ARG A 5 6.91 -4.37 7.76
C ARG A 5 6.58 -3.71 6.42
N LEU A 6 5.29 -3.67 6.08
CA LEU A 6 4.80 -2.98 4.89
C LEU A 6 5.23 -1.51 4.87
N TRP A 7 5.03 -0.78 5.99
CA TRP A 7 5.46 0.60 6.09
C TRP A 7 6.99 0.74 6.03
N ALA A 8 7.72 -0.13 6.73
CA ALA A 8 9.18 -0.11 6.72
C ALA A 8 9.76 -0.27 5.30
N ILE A 9 9.19 -1.13 4.45
CA ILE A 9 9.61 -1.25 3.05
C ILE A 9 9.22 0.02 2.29
N PHE A 10 7.96 0.44 2.39
CA PHE A 10 7.42 1.56 1.63
C PHE A 10 8.13 2.90 1.93
N SER A 11 8.45 3.17 3.20
CA SER A 11 9.06 4.44 3.62
C SER A 11 10.48 4.62 3.10
N ASN A 12 11.18 3.51 2.82
CA ASN A 12 12.53 3.52 2.28
C ASN A 12 12.60 3.69 0.76
N LEU A 13 11.46 3.59 0.06
CA LEU A 13 11.42 3.81 -1.39
C LEU A 13 11.77 5.25 -1.74
N ASP A 14 12.61 5.46 -2.74
CA ASP A 14 12.89 6.77 -3.32
C ASP A 14 11.72 7.28 -4.20
N LYS A 15 11.82 8.53 -4.68
CA LYS A 15 10.75 9.14 -5.51
C LYS A 15 10.54 8.45 -6.86
N LYS A 16 11.57 7.83 -7.42
CA LYS A 16 11.48 7.07 -8.68
C LYS A 16 10.80 5.73 -8.40
N GLU A 17 11.23 5.01 -7.37
CA GLU A 17 10.65 3.74 -6.94
C GLU A 17 9.18 3.87 -6.58
N VAL A 18 8.78 4.94 -5.89
CA VAL A 18 7.35 5.18 -5.61
C VAL A 18 6.52 5.27 -6.90
N ARG A 19 7.03 5.94 -7.93
CA ARG A 19 6.32 6.08 -9.22
C ARG A 19 6.30 4.77 -10.01
N GLU A 20 7.37 3.99 -9.94
CA GLU A 20 7.48 2.69 -10.63
C GLU A 20 6.63 1.62 -9.95
N CYS A 21 6.68 1.52 -8.62
CA CYS A 21 5.79 0.69 -7.81
C CYS A 21 4.32 0.98 -8.13
N GLU A 22 3.93 2.26 -8.26
CA GLU A 22 2.54 2.62 -8.59
C GLU A 22 2.12 2.03 -9.95
N LYS A 23 2.99 2.09 -10.96
CA LYS A 23 2.74 1.47 -12.27
C LYS A 23 2.67 -0.05 -12.17
N PHE A 24 3.57 -0.65 -11.41
CA PHE A 24 3.63 -2.09 -11.19
C PHE A 24 2.35 -2.62 -10.50
N ILE A 25 1.92 -1.96 -9.43
CA ILE A 25 0.72 -2.31 -8.64
C ILE A 25 -0.57 -2.09 -9.44
N ARG A 26 -0.59 -1.15 -10.39
CA ARG A 26 -1.74 -0.91 -11.27
C ARG A 26 -1.76 -1.83 -12.50
N SER A 27 -0.69 -2.59 -12.73
CA SER A 27 -0.62 -3.49 -13.88
C SER A 27 -1.59 -4.67 -13.68
N PRO A 28 -2.53 -4.90 -14.62
CA PRO A 28 -3.48 -6.02 -14.53
C PRO A 28 -2.81 -7.40 -14.56
N PHE A 29 -1.55 -7.45 -15.03
CA PHE A 29 -0.74 -8.66 -15.01
C PHE A 29 -0.27 -9.03 -13.59
N PHE A 30 0.02 -8.04 -12.75
CA PHE A 30 0.55 -8.27 -11.39
C PHE A 30 -0.53 -8.15 -10.31
N ASN A 31 -1.55 -7.32 -10.52
CA ASN A 31 -2.61 -7.08 -9.55
C ASN A 31 -3.94 -6.68 -10.21
N GLN A 32 -5.03 -7.25 -9.73
CA GLN A 32 -6.40 -6.94 -10.16
C GLN A 32 -7.24 -6.34 -9.01
N ARG A 33 -6.64 -6.14 -7.83
CA ARG A 33 -7.34 -5.67 -6.64
C ARG A 33 -7.22 -4.15 -6.48
N GLU A 34 -8.35 -3.47 -6.64
CA GLU A 34 -8.46 -2.02 -6.48
C GLU A 34 -8.18 -1.54 -5.05
N ASP A 35 -8.51 -2.34 -4.03
CA ASP A 35 -8.23 -1.97 -2.64
C ASP A 35 -6.73 -1.94 -2.31
N VAL A 36 -5.92 -2.75 -3.00
CA VAL A 36 -4.45 -2.71 -2.93
C VAL A 36 -3.91 -1.43 -3.57
N VAL A 37 -4.47 -1.02 -4.72
CA VAL A 37 -4.13 0.24 -5.40
C VAL A 37 -4.50 1.43 -4.51
N ALA A 38 -5.70 1.40 -3.91
CA ALA A 38 -6.18 2.44 -3.01
C ALA A 38 -5.32 2.54 -1.74
N LEU A 39 -4.89 1.40 -1.17
CA LEU A 39 -3.99 1.37 -0.02
C LEU A 39 -2.64 2.01 -0.32
N TYR A 40 -2.05 1.66 -1.47
CA TYR A 40 -0.80 2.24 -1.91
C TYR A 40 -0.92 3.76 -2.10
N GLY A 41 -2.01 4.21 -2.74
CA GLY A 41 -2.31 5.64 -2.93
C GLY A 41 -2.44 6.38 -1.60
N LEU A 42 -3.15 5.81 -0.63
CA LEU A 42 -3.29 6.39 0.71
C LEU A 42 -1.95 6.48 1.43
N MET A 43 -1.14 5.42 1.40
CA MET A 43 0.19 5.42 2.01
C MET A 43 1.11 6.49 1.38
N LYS A 44 1.06 6.64 0.05
CA LYS A 44 1.78 7.69 -0.69
C LYS A 44 1.35 9.09 -0.25
N GLN A 45 0.04 9.33 -0.16
CA GLN A 45 -0.50 10.60 0.29
C GLN A 45 -0.09 10.91 1.74
N HIS A 46 -0.21 9.94 2.65
CA HIS A 46 0.15 10.12 4.06
C HIS A 46 1.65 10.39 4.25
N ARG A 47 2.51 9.67 3.51
CA ARG A 47 3.96 9.95 3.51
C ARG A 47 4.25 11.38 3.06
N TYR A 48 3.59 11.85 2.00
CA TYR A 48 3.81 13.17 1.46
C TYR A 48 3.32 14.29 2.39
N LEU A 49 2.13 14.15 2.98
CA LEU A 49 1.50 15.19 3.79
C LEU A 49 1.97 15.20 5.24
N PHE A 50 2.22 14.02 5.82
CA PHE A 50 2.43 13.86 7.27
C PHE A 50 3.78 13.21 7.61
N ASN A 51 4.53 12.74 6.61
CA ASN A 51 5.74 11.93 6.82
C ASN A 51 5.48 10.72 7.74
N ASP A 52 4.28 10.15 7.68
CA ASP A 52 3.86 9.05 8.55
C ASP A 52 2.92 8.07 7.82
N ALA A 53 2.68 6.91 8.43
CA ALA A 53 1.75 5.91 7.94
C ALA A 53 0.30 6.27 8.31
N PRO A 54 -0.71 5.89 7.50
CA PRO A 54 -2.09 5.96 7.92
C PRO A 54 -2.36 5.06 9.16
N SER A 55 -3.34 5.45 9.97
CA SER A 55 -3.93 4.56 10.98
C SER A 55 -4.69 3.42 10.27
N ARG A 56 -4.96 2.33 11.00
CA ARG A 56 -5.70 1.20 10.38
C ARG A 56 -7.14 1.59 10.09
N GLU A 57 -7.71 2.41 10.95
CA GLU A 57 -9.06 2.95 10.87
C GLU A 57 -9.20 3.87 9.64
N ALA A 58 -8.23 4.77 9.44
CA ALA A 58 -8.19 5.63 8.26
C ALA A 58 -8.03 4.82 6.97
N ALA A 59 -7.16 3.80 6.99
CA ALA A 59 -6.98 2.90 5.85
C ALA A 59 -8.27 2.12 5.54
N HIS A 60 -8.89 1.50 6.54
CA HIS A 60 -10.13 0.77 6.36
C HIS A 60 -11.25 1.68 5.82
N GLY A 61 -11.46 2.86 6.42
CA GLY A 61 -12.49 3.80 5.98
C GLY A 61 -12.29 4.27 4.53
N ARG A 62 -11.04 4.40 4.08
CA ARG A 62 -10.72 4.75 2.69
C ARG A 62 -10.95 3.58 1.72
N LEU A 63 -10.56 2.37 2.10
CA LEU A 63 -10.61 1.17 1.26
C LEU A 63 -12.03 0.61 1.14
N PHE A 64 -12.79 0.66 2.22
CA PHE A 64 -14.09 0.00 2.36
C PHE A 64 -15.12 1.00 2.91
N PRO A 65 -15.45 2.06 2.16
CA PRO A 65 -16.40 3.07 2.60
C PRO A 65 -17.77 2.45 2.88
N GLY A 66 -18.40 2.86 3.98
CA GLY A 66 -19.74 2.39 4.38
C GLY A 66 -19.78 0.99 5.01
N GLN A 67 -18.62 0.34 5.22
CA GLN A 67 -18.56 -0.97 5.86
C GLN A 67 -18.06 -0.87 7.31
N PRO A 68 -18.59 -1.69 8.24
CA PRO A 68 -18.04 -1.80 9.58
C PRO A 68 -16.55 -2.13 9.53
N TYR A 69 -15.79 -1.62 10.50
CA TYR A 69 -14.36 -1.91 10.57
C TYR A 69 -14.11 -3.42 10.68
N GLU A 70 -13.55 -4.00 9.63
CA GLU A 70 -13.17 -5.41 9.57
C GLU A 70 -11.67 -5.54 9.32
N ASP A 71 -10.95 -5.89 10.39
CA ASP A 71 -9.49 -5.94 10.40
C ASP A 71 -8.92 -6.97 9.40
N HIS A 72 -9.64 -8.07 9.16
CA HIS A 72 -9.21 -9.14 8.26
C HIS A 72 -9.05 -8.66 6.80
N ARG A 73 -9.99 -7.86 6.29
CA ARG A 73 -9.92 -7.34 4.91
C ARG A 73 -8.78 -6.38 4.71
N LEU A 74 -8.54 -5.49 5.69
CA LEU A 74 -7.39 -4.61 5.68
C LEU A 74 -6.08 -5.40 5.74
N ARG A 75 -5.98 -6.41 6.61
CA ARG A 75 -4.79 -7.29 6.67
C ARG A 75 -4.52 -7.98 5.34
N MET A 76 -5.56 -8.44 4.65
CA MET A 76 -5.42 -9.06 3.33
C MET A 76 -4.84 -8.08 2.30
N ALA A 77 -5.39 -6.86 2.22
CA ALA A 77 -4.87 -5.82 1.33
C ALA A 77 -3.41 -5.46 1.67
N MET A 78 -3.07 -5.35 2.96
CA MET A 78 -1.70 -5.11 3.42
C MET A 78 -0.74 -6.24 3.02
N SER A 79 -1.13 -7.50 3.22
CA SER A 79 -0.31 -8.67 2.87
C SER A 79 -0.04 -8.74 1.37
N LEU A 80 -1.05 -8.50 0.54
CA LEU A 80 -0.88 -8.46 -0.91
C LEU A 80 0.00 -7.29 -1.36
N LEU A 81 -0.20 -6.10 -0.79
CA LEU A 81 0.66 -4.97 -1.10
C LEU A 81 2.12 -5.24 -0.75
N ASN A 82 2.36 -5.83 0.43
CA ASN A 82 3.70 -6.19 0.89
C ASN A 82 4.38 -7.15 -0.10
N ARG A 83 3.67 -8.17 -0.60
CA ARG A 83 4.16 -9.09 -1.63
C ARG A 83 4.49 -8.38 -2.95
N LEU A 84 3.65 -7.44 -3.39
CA LEU A 84 3.89 -6.68 -4.63
C LEU A 84 5.13 -5.79 -4.52
N LEU A 85 5.35 -5.16 -3.35
CA LEU A 85 6.55 -4.37 -3.13
C LEU A 85 7.82 -5.22 -3.17
N GLU A 86 7.81 -6.40 -2.53
CA GLU A 86 8.91 -7.35 -2.62
C GLU A 86 9.18 -7.80 -4.06
N GLN A 87 8.11 -8.14 -4.79
CA GLN A 87 8.23 -8.59 -6.17
C GLN A 87 8.80 -7.49 -7.08
N TYR A 88 8.41 -6.24 -6.89
CA TYR A 88 9.00 -5.10 -7.58
C TYR A 88 10.50 -4.98 -7.28
N LEU A 89 10.89 -5.04 -5.99
CA LEU A 89 12.29 -4.90 -5.59
C LEU A 89 13.18 -6.01 -6.16
N VAL A 90 12.65 -7.23 -6.31
CA VAL A 90 13.37 -8.35 -6.96
C VAL A 90 13.54 -8.13 -8.46
N GLN A 91 12.56 -7.51 -9.13
CA GLN A 91 12.60 -7.24 -10.58
C GLN A 91 13.43 -6.01 -10.96
N LYS A 92 13.58 -5.03 -10.06
CA LYS A 92 14.30 -3.77 -10.25
C LYS A 92 15.84 -3.91 -10.36
N LYS A 93 16.35 -5.09 -10.73
CA LYS A 93 17.81 -5.29 -10.92
C LYS A 93 18.37 -4.39 -12.00
#